data_AF-A0A953KXU6-F1
#
_entry.id   AF-A0A953KXU6-F1
#
_cell.length_a   1.000
_cell.length_b   1.000
_cell.length_c   1.000
_cell.angle_alpha   90.00
_cell.angle_beta   90.00
_cell.angle_gamma   90.00
#
_symmetry.space_group_name_H-M   'P 1'
#
loop_
_entity.id
_entity.type
_entity.pdbx_description
1 polymer ?
#
loop_
_entity_poly.entity_id
_entity_poly.type
_entity_poly.pdbx_seq_one_letter_code
_entity_poly.pdbx_strand_id
1 'polypeptide(L)'
;MMTCEKAVGLVSEALDRELTPSELKKVRWHIRLCPACFKYEKQIQLLHDFCVKYGDHICDEVELPEEARTRIKAALESAGSRKE
;
A
#
# COMPACT_ATOMS: atom_id res chain seq x y z
N MET A 1 -5.33 14.13 -19.12
CA MET A 1 -4.36 13.09 -19.55
C MET A 1 -3.47 12.77 -18.36
N MET A 2 -3.46 11.52 -17.89
CA MET A 2 -2.61 11.11 -16.78
C MET A 2 -1.24 10.70 -17.33
N THR A 3 -0.15 11.11 -16.65
CA THR A 3 1.22 10.72 -17.01
C THR A 3 1.56 9.35 -16.42
N CYS A 4 2.55 8.66 -17.00
CA CYS A 4 3.04 7.40 -16.46
C CYS A 4 3.54 7.56 -15.02
N GLU A 5 4.23 8.65 -14.70
CA GLU A 5 4.71 8.97 -13.35
C GLU A 5 3.56 9.01 -12.32
N LYS A 6 2.46 9.71 -12.65
CA LYS A 6 1.27 9.75 -11.78
C LYS A 6 0.58 8.38 -11.68
N ALA A 7 0.59 7.60 -12.77
CA ALA A 7 0.04 6.25 -12.77
C ALA A 7 0.83 5.33 -11.83
N VAL A 8 2.16 5.34 -11.97
CA VAL A 8 3.10 4.57 -11.14
C VAL A 8 2.96 4.96 -9.67
N GLY A 9 2.87 6.26 -9.36
CA GLY A 9 2.63 6.75 -8.00
C GLY A 9 1.33 6.20 -7.40
N LEU A 10 0.20 6.33 -8.13
CA LEU A 10 -1.09 5.79 -7.65
C LEU A 10 -1.09 4.27 -7.50
N VAL A 11 -0.44 3.54 -8.41
CA VAL A 11 -0.30 2.08 -8.28
C VAL A 11 0.51 1.70 -7.05
N SER A 12 1.58 2.44 -6.74
CA SER A 12 2.36 2.23 -5.52
C SER A 12 1.52 2.54 -4.28
N GLU A 13 0.85 3.68 -4.26
CA GLU A 13 -0.02 4.07 -3.13
C GLU A 13 -1.16 3.07 -2.90
N ALA A 14 -1.65 2.41 -3.95
CA ALA A 14 -2.68 1.38 -3.84
C ALA A 14 -2.24 0.14 -3.04
N LEU A 15 -0.93 -0.05 -2.84
CA LEU A 15 -0.38 -1.12 -1.98
C LEU A 15 -0.43 -0.73 -0.50
N ASP A 16 -0.34 0.57 -0.20
CA ASP A 16 -0.28 1.08 1.18
C ASP A 16 -1.66 1.57 1.69
N ARG A 17 -2.51 2.07 0.79
CA ARG A 17 -3.82 2.64 1.11
C ARG A 17 -4.86 2.31 0.07
N GLU A 18 -6.12 2.41 0.48
CA GLU A 18 -7.22 2.41 -0.48
C GLU A 18 -7.20 3.69 -1.32
N LEU A 19 -7.32 3.52 -2.64
CA LEU A 19 -7.55 4.63 -3.56
C LEU A 19 -9.01 5.03 -3.57
N THR A 20 -9.28 6.33 -3.75
CA THR A 20 -10.63 6.80 -4.01
C THR A 20 -11.16 6.25 -5.34
N PRO A 21 -12.48 6.10 -5.51
CA PRO A 21 -13.05 5.59 -6.77
C PRO A 21 -12.64 6.39 -8.02
N SER A 22 -12.39 7.69 -7.87
CA SER A 22 -11.94 8.57 -8.95
C SER A 22 -10.48 8.29 -9.35
N GLU A 23 -9.58 8.13 -8.37
CA GLU A 23 -8.19 7.74 -8.59
C GLU A 23 -8.12 6.36 -9.26
N LEU A 24 -8.87 5.39 -8.73
CA LEU A 24 -8.92 4.03 -9.25
C LEU A 24 -9.40 3.98 -10.70
N LYS A 25 -10.44 4.75 -11.05
CA LYS A 25 -10.93 4.83 -12.43
C LYS A 25 -9.89 5.43 -13.38
N LYS A 26 -9.21 6.50 -12.97
CA LYS A 26 -8.18 7.17 -13.78
C LYS A 26 -6.98 6.25 -14.03
N VAL A 27 -6.49 5.58 -12.98
CA VAL A 27 -5.32 4.69 -13.09
C VAL A 27 -5.61 3.46 -13.95
N ARG A 28 -6.78 2.83 -13.76
CA ARG A 28 -7.22 1.69 -14.59
C ARG A 28 -7.35 2.04 -16.06
N TRP A 29 -7.85 3.23 -16.39
CA TRP A 29 -7.94 3.68 -17.78
C TRP A 29 -6.56 3.82 -18.42
N HIS A 30 -5.58 4.40 -17.72
CA HIS A 30 -4.23 4.55 -18.25
C HIS A 30 -3.52 3.21 -18.41
N ILE A 31 -3.62 2.32 -17.42
CA ILE A 31 -3.00 0.99 -17.45
C ILE A 31 -3.46 0.18 -18.67
N ARG A 32 -4.76 0.22 -18.99
CA ARG A 32 -5.30 -0.46 -20.18
C ARG A 32 -4.72 0.05 -21.50
N LEU A 33 -4.28 1.30 -21.55
CA LEU A 33 -3.75 1.96 -22.76
C LEU A 33 -2.22 2.01 -22.80
N CYS A 34 -1.55 1.78 -21.67
CA CYS A 34 -0.11 1.88 -21.54
C CYS A 34 0.50 0.51 -21.13
N PRO A 35 1.11 -0.23 -22.08
CA PRO A 35 1.71 -1.53 -21.79
C PRO A 35 2.81 -1.48 -20.72
N ALA A 36 3.54 -0.37 -20.63
CA ALA A 36 4.57 -0.18 -19.61
C ALA A 36 3.96 -0.12 -18.19
N CYS A 37 2.89 0.66 -18.01
CA CYS A 37 2.20 0.75 -16.72
C CYS A 37 1.49 -0.56 -16.35
N PHE A 38 0.97 -1.31 -17.34
CA PHE A 38 0.43 -2.65 -17.11
C PHE A 38 1.49 -3.63 -16.60
N LYS A 39 2.68 -3.64 -17.21
CA LYS A 39 3.79 -4.46 -16.74
C LYS A 39 4.24 -4.06 -15.34
N TYR A 40 4.35 -2.76 -15.08
CA TYR A 40 4.72 -2.24 -13.76
C TYR A 40 3.72 -2.69 -12.68
N GLU A 41 2.41 -2.56 -12.92
CA GLU A 41 1.36 -3.02 -11.98
C GLU A 41 1.56 -4.50 -11.61
N LYS A 42 1.86 -5.35 -12.59
CA LYS A 42 2.11 -6.78 -12.34
C LYS A 42 3.39 -7.02 -11.55
N GLN A 43 4.47 -6.30 -11.85
CA GLN A 43 5.75 -6.46 -11.19
C GLN A 43 5.68 -6.03 -9.72
N ILE A 44 5.10 -4.86 -9.45
CA ILE A 44 5.05 -4.33 -8.09
C ILE A 44 4.09 -5.13 -7.21
N GLN A 45 2.97 -5.62 -7.77
CA GLN A 45 2.09 -6.54 -7.05
C GLN A 45 2.80 -7.86 -6.71
N LEU A 46 3.56 -8.41 -7.67
CA LEU A 46 4.34 -9.63 -7.43
C LEU A 46 5.32 -9.42 -6.28
N LEU A 47 6.10 -8.33 -6.31
CA LEU A 47 7.05 -8.01 -5.23
C LEU A 47 6.36 -7.84 -3.88
N HIS A 48 5.24 -7.11 -3.85
CA HIS A 48 4.44 -6.93 -2.64
C HIS A 48 3.98 -8.29 -2.07
N ASP A 49 3.44 -9.16 -2.92
CA ASP A 49 2.96 -10.48 -2.49
C ASP A 49 4.10 -11.35 -1.95
N PHE A 50 5.31 -11.26 -2.54
CA PHE A 50 6.49 -11.92 -1.99
C PHE A 50 6.89 -11.35 -0.62
N CYS A 51 6.93 -10.02 -0.47
CA CYS A 51 7.26 -9.38 0.80
C CYS A 51 6.26 -9.75 1.90
N VAL A 52 4.97 -9.75 1.61
CA VAL A 52 3.93 -10.12 2.59
C VAL A 52 3.99 -11.62 2.92
N LYS A 53 4.20 -12.48 1.92
CA LYS A 53 4.17 -13.93 2.13
C LYS A 53 5.42 -14.48 2.82
N TYR A 54 6.58 -13.89 2.57
CA TYR A 54 7.86 -14.40 3.07
C TYR A 54 8.55 -13.44 4.05
N GLY A 55 8.02 -12.24 4.29
CA GLY A 55 8.61 -11.25 5.19
C GLY A 55 8.83 -11.78 6.60
N ASP A 56 7.86 -12.53 7.12
CA ASP A 56 7.93 -13.15 8.46
C ASP A 56 8.99 -14.25 8.57
N HIS A 57 9.47 -14.79 7.45
CA HIS A 57 10.51 -15.83 7.42
C HIS A 57 11.91 -15.29 7.14
N ILE A 58 12.02 -14.05 6.64
CA ILE A 58 13.28 -13.42 6.26
C ILE A 58 13.77 -12.49 7.36
N CYS A 59 12.85 -11.81 8.03
CA CYS A 59 13.15 -11.01 9.20
C CYS A 59 13.22 -11.93 10.42
N ASP A 60 14.20 -11.71 11.31
CA ASP A 60 14.16 -12.30 12.65
C ASP A 60 12.82 -11.92 13.32
N GLU A 61 12.32 -12.76 14.22
CA GLU A 61 11.13 -12.47 15.00
C GLU A 61 11.39 -11.28 15.93
N VAL A 62 11.22 -10.06 15.39
CA VAL A 62 11.36 -8.81 16.13
C VAL A 62 10.04 -8.54 16.82
N GLU A 63 9.91 -9.03 18.05
CA GLU A 63 8.80 -8.65 18.90
C GLU A 63 8.91 -7.18 19.31
N LEU A 64 7.80 -6.45 19.17
CA LEU A 64 7.70 -5.10 19.73
C LEU A 64 7.90 -5.15 21.25
N PRO A 65 8.81 -4.35 21.82
CA PRO A 65 8.91 -4.19 23.27
C PRO A 65 7.55 -3.81 23.86
N GLU A 66 7.20 -4.37 25.02
CA GLU A 66 5.87 -4.23 25.60
C GLU A 66 5.47 -2.75 25.85
N GLU A 67 6.45 -1.91 26.18
CA GLU A 67 6.26 -0.46 26.30
C GLU A 67 5.82 0.19 24.97
N ALA A 68 6.46 -0.18 23.86
CA ALA A 68 6.12 0.33 22.53
C ALA A 68 4.72 -0.16 22.10
N ARG A 69 4.41 -1.44 22.35
CA ARG A 69 3.10 -2.03 22.09
C ARG A 69 1.99 -1.29 22.87
N THR A 70 2.23 -1.00 24.15
CA THR A 70 1.27 -0.29 25.00
C THR A 70 1.04 1.15 24.53
N ARG A 71 2.11 1.86 24.18
CA ARG A 71 2.02 3.22 23.62
C ARG A 71 1.25 3.28 22.30
N ILE A 72 1.51 2.33 21.39
CA ILE A 72 0.81 2.26 20.10
C ILE A 72 -0.67 1.97 20.30
N LYS A 73 -1.02 1.01 21.17
CA LYS A 73 -2.42 0.71 21.50
C LYS A 73 -3.17 1.93 22.04
N ALA A 74 -2.61 2.62 23.03
CA ALA A 74 -3.22 3.81 23.61
C ALA A 74 -3.41 4.94 22.57
N ALA A 75 -2.43 5.12 21.68
CA ALA A 75 -2.52 6.09 20.59
C ALA A 75 -3.66 5.75 19.62
N LEU A 76 -3.80 4.49 19.22
CA LEU A 76 -4.87 4.03 18.32
C LEU A 76 -6.27 4.19 18.94
N GLU A 77 -6.43 3.86 20.22
CA GLU A 77 -7.68 4.05 20.96
C GLU A 77 -8.11 5.52 21.00
N SER A 78 -7.16 6.43 21.30
CA SER A 78 -7.41 7.88 21.33
C SER A 78 -7.66 8.52 19.96
N ALA A 79 -7.17 7.90 18.88
CA ALA A 79 -7.41 8.33 17.50
C ALA A 79 -8.77 7.84 16.98
N GLY A 80 -9.19 6.63 17.40
CA GLY A 80 -10.50 6.06 17.10
C GLY A 80 -11.64 6.86 17.71
N SER A 81 -11.46 7.42 18.92
CA SER A 81 -12.46 8.23 19.61
C SER A 81 -12.65 9.66 19.06
N ARG A 82 -11.92 10.05 18.00
CA ARG A 82 -12.00 11.40 17.39
C ARG A 82 -12.75 11.40 16.04
N LYS A 83 -13.42 10.29 15.71
CA LYS A 83 -14.36 10.15 14.59
C LYS A 83 -15.80 10.04 15.14
N GLU A 84 -16.28 11.09 15.81
CA GLU A 84 -17.71 11.36 16.02
C GLU A 84 -18.01 12.81 15.62
#